data_AF-A0A5J4KSW0-F1
#
_entry.id   AF-A0A5J4KSW0-F1
#
_cell.length_a   1.000
_cell.length_b   1.000
_cell.length_c   1.000
_cell.angle_alpha   90.00
_cell.angle_beta   90.00
_cell.angle_gamma   90.00
#
_symmetry.space_group_name_H-M   'P 1'
#
loop_
_entity.id
_entity.type
_entity.pdbx_description
1 polymer ?
#
loop_
_entity_poly.entity_id
_entity_poly.type
_entity_poly.pdbx_seq_one_letter_code
_entity_poly.pdbx_strand_id
1 'polypeptide(L)'
;MRTSEGNDSLAWINRKGESVTQSQLAILRAAACDSQTPAIARPEIQHDLVMAGVKHIIEEETIGSIGQLGSRTGARMRTYNQLKRFTETTKGTLFPASPELLKAIDEIYRYPLQESARDTLNRQLRTGIQDDDLADLVIKLRDANRLCHILEEEEPQEPQIICSLGLFAPITS
;
A
#
# COMPACT_ATOMS: atom_id res chain seq x y z
N MET A 1 -0.93 5.35 -10.07
CA MET A 1 -1.83 5.91 -9.03
C MET A 1 -1.17 5.66 -7.70
N ARG A 2 -1.28 6.60 -6.76
CA ARG A 2 -0.96 6.34 -5.37
C ARG A 2 -2.24 5.95 -4.64
N THR A 3 -2.20 4.83 -3.94
CA THR A 3 -3.36 4.30 -3.23
C THR A 3 -3.54 4.95 -1.88
N SER A 4 -4.67 4.72 -1.22
CA SER A 4 -4.96 5.24 0.13
C SER A 4 -4.00 4.68 1.19
N GLU A 5 -3.43 3.50 0.95
CA GLU A 5 -2.36 2.94 1.78
C GLU A 5 -0.97 3.53 1.46
N GLY A 6 -0.88 4.44 0.48
CA GLY A 6 0.34 5.09 0.01
C GLY A 6 1.20 4.23 -0.91
N ASN A 7 0.66 3.17 -1.52
CA ASN A 7 1.40 2.31 -2.47
C ASN A 7 1.24 2.85 -3.90
N ASP A 8 2.25 2.66 -4.75
CA ASP A 8 2.13 2.97 -6.17
C ASP A 8 1.53 1.76 -6.92
N SER A 9 0.36 1.96 -7.51
CA SER A 9 -0.40 0.95 -8.26
C SER A 9 -0.57 1.35 -9.74
N LEU A 10 -0.53 0.34 -10.62
CA LEU A 10 -0.76 0.45 -12.05
C LEU A 10 -1.86 -0.53 -12.47
N ALA A 11 -2.77 -0.10 -13.35
CA ALA A 11 -3.75 -0.96 -13.98
C ALA A 11 -3.83 -0.67 -15.47
N TRP A 12 -3.92 -1.73 -16.28
CA TRP A 12 -4.22 -1.63 -17.70
C TRP A 12 -5.68 -1.96 -17.94
N ILE A 13 -6.41 -0.98 -18.48
CA ILE A 13 -7.82 -1.08 -18.84
C ILE A 13 -7.99 -1.22 -20.36
N ASN A 14 -8.80 -2.19 -20.79
CA ASN A 14 -9.13 -2.35 -22.20
C ASN A 14 -10.22 -1.35 -22.65
N ARG A 15 -10.55 -1.33 -23.94
CA ARG A 15 -11.57 -0.42 -24.50
C ARG A 15 -12.99 -0.64 -23.96
N LYS A 16 -13.26 -1.77 -23.30
CA LYS A 16 -14.55 -2.07 -22.66
C LYS A 16 -14.60 -1.58 -21.20
N GLY A 17 -13.53 -1.00 -20.68
CA GLY A 17 -13.45 -0.59 -19.27
C GLY A 17 -13.08 -1.74 -18.32
N GLU A 18 -12.63 -2.88 -18.84
CA GLU A 18 -12.27 -4.06 -18.03
C GLU A 18 -10.77 -4.05 -17.69
N SER A 19 -10.42 -4.49 -16.48
CA SER A 19 -9.03 -4.69 -16.06
C SER A 19 -8.41 -5.87 -16.81
N VAL A 20 -7.35 -5.60 -17.57
CA VAL A 20 -6.55 -6.63 -18.28
C VAL A 20 -5.51 -7.21 -17.33
N THR A 21 -4.77 -6.35 -16.63
CA THR A 21 -3.75 -6.73 -15.66
C THR A 21 -3.39 -5.55 -14.77
N GLN A 22 -2.92 -5.84 -13.56
CA GLN A 22 -2.28 -4.89 -12.65
C GLN A 22 -0.78 -5.17 -12.45
N SER A 23 -0.21 -6.11 -13.21
CA SER A 23 1.22 -6.39 -13.14
C SER A 23 2.03 -5.21 -13.67
N GLN A 24 2.72 -4.51 -12.78
CA GLN A 24 3.55 -3.36 -13.14
C GLN A 24 4.55 -3.71 -14.26
N LEU A 25 5.21 -4.87 -14.18
CA LEU A 25 6.15 -5.31 -15.21
C LEU A 25 5.48 -5.51 -16.57
N ALA A 26 4.30 -6.15 -16.61
CA ALA A 26 3.58 -6.36 -17.86
C ALA A 26 3.12 -5.04 -18.49
N ILE A 27 2.63 -4.11 -17.65
CA ILE A 27 2.17 -2.79 -18.07
C ILE A 27 3.34 -1.96 -18.61
N LEU A 28 4.48 -1.92 -17.91
CA LEU A 28 5.66 -1.17 -18.34
C LEU A 28 6.24 -1.73 -19.64
N ARG A 29 6.21 -3.05 -19.83
CA ARG A 29 6.60 -3.68 -21.11
C ARG A 29 5.65 -3.30 -22.25
N ALA A 30 4.35 -3.26 -22.00
CA ALA A 30 3.37 -2.84 -23.00
C ALA A 30 3.47 -1.34 -23.34
N ALA A 31 3.85 -0.52 -22.36
CA ALA A 31 4.04 0.92 -22.53
C ALA A 31 5.41 1.30 -23.14
N ALA A 32 6.33 0.35 -23.27
CA ALA A 32 7.65 0.61 -23.81
C ALA A 32 7.55 1.07 -25.28
N CYS A 33 8.17 2.21 -25.57
CA CYS A 33 8.24 2.79 -26.91
C CYS A 33 9.63 3.38 -27.17
N ASP A 34 9.97 3.61 -28.43
CA ASP A 34 11.20 4.30 -28.82
C ASP A 34 11.06 5.81 -28.70
N SER A 35 12.17 6.52 -28.49
CA SER A 35 12.26 7.99 -28.52
C SER A 35 11.64 8.66 -29.76
N GLN A 36 11.63 7.96 -30.90
CA GLN A 36 11.07 8.44 -32.17
C GLN A 36 9.59 8.10 -32.34
N THR A 37 8.97 7.43 -31.36
CA THR A 37 7.56 7.05 -31.43
C THR A 37 6.71 8.32 -31.40
N PRO A 38 5.95 8.63 -32.47
CA PRO A 38 5.18 9.86 -32.53
C PRO A 38 4.03 9.82 -31.52
N ALA A 39 3.78 10.96 -30.88
CA ALA A 39 2.63 11.12 -30.02
C ALA A 39 1.33 11.03 -30.83
N ILE A 40 0.33 10.36 -30.25
CA ILE A 40 -1.01 10.23 -30.85
C ILE A 40 -1.94 11.21 -30.14
N ALA A 41 -2.93 11.75 -30.86
CA ALA A 41 -3.96 12.57 -30.26
C ALA A 41 -4.70 11.81 -29.15
N ARG A 42 -4.99 12.51 -28.04
CA ARG A 42 -5.74 11.96 -26.91
C ARG A 42 -7.12 11.49 -27.38
N PRO A 43 -7.48 10.21 -27.24
CA PRO A 43 -8.84 9.74 -27.54
C PRO A 43 -9.85 10.31 -26.55
N GLU A 44 -11.06 10.61 -27.03
CA GLU A 44 -12.14 11.17 -26.21
C GLU A 44 -12.49 10.25 -25.02
N ILE A 45 -12.52 8.93 -25.26
CA ILE A 45 -12.83 7.91 -24.25
C ILE A 45 -11.75 7.74 -23.16
N GLN A 46 -10.58 8.37 -23.30
CA GLN A 46 -9.46 8.13 -22.38
C GLN A 46 -9.83 8.48 -20.93
N HIS A 47 -10.60 9.53 -20.70
CA HIS A 47 -10.98 9.92 -19.34
C HIS A 47 -11.86 8.87 -18.65
N ASP A 48 -12.84 8.32 -19.37
CA ASP A 48 -13.74 7.31 -18.85
C ASP A 48 -13.01 6.00 -18.53
N LEU A 49 -12.04 5.61 -19.37
CA LEU A 49 -11.21 4.43 -19.12
C LEU A 49 -10.29 4.61 -17.89
N VAL A 50 -9.76 5.83 -17.68
CA VAL A 50 -8.99 6.15 -16.46
C VAL A 50 -9.88 6.04 -15.24
N MET A 51 -11.11 6.58 -15.29
CA MET A 51 -12.07 6.46 -14.19
C MET A 51 -12.42 5.00 -13.88
N ALA A 52 -12.66 4.17 -14.91
CA ALA A 52 -12.88 2.74 -14.74
C ALA A 52 -11.70 2.06 -14.06
N GLY A 53 -10.46 2.40 -14.44
CA GLY A 53 -9.26 1.84 -13.82
C GLY A 53 -9.07 2.24 -12.36
N VAL A 54 -9.37 3.49 -12.01
CA VAL A 54 -9.35 3.95 -10.62
C VAL A 54 -10.37 3.16 -9.79
N LYS A 55 -11.60 2.98 -10.29
CA LYS A 55 -12.63 2.18 -9.60
C LYS A 55 -12.17 0.75 -9.36
N HIS A 56 -11.61 0.08 -10.37
CA HIS A 56 -11.09 -1.28 -10.23
C HIS A 56 -10.00 -1.40 -9.15
N ILE A 57 -9.05 -0.45 -9.11
CA ILE A 57 -7.99 -0.48 -8.09
C ILE A 57 -8.59 -0.28 -6.69
N ILE A 58 -9.51 0.66 -6.52
CA ILE A 58 -10.17 0.91 -5.22
C ILE A 58 -11.01 -0.30 -4.79
N GLU A 59 -11.79 -0.89 -5.69
CA GLU A 59 -12.60 -2.07 -5.41
C GLU A 59 -11.73 -3.25 -4.98
N GLU A 60 -10.61 -3.52 -5.66
CA GLU A 60 -9.69 -4.59 -5.24
C GLU A 60 -9.00 -4.30 -3.89
N GLU A 61 -8.60 -3.06 -3.62
CA GLU A 61 -8.01 -2.67 -2.33
C GLU A 61 -9.01 -2.77 -1.18
N THR A 62 -10.27 -2.41 -1.44
CA THR A 62 -11.35 -2.53 -0.45
C THR A 62 -11.73 -3.98 -0.20
N ILE A 63 -11.70 -4.85 -1.24
CA ILE A 63 -11.90 -6.30 -1.10
C ILE A 63 -10.73 -6.97 -0.36
N GLY A 64 -9.49 -6.50 -0.57
CA GLY A 64 -8.29 -7.00 0.12
C GLY A 64 -8.12 -6.51 1.55
N SER A 65 -8.78 -5.41 1.91
CA SER A 65 -8.75 -4.80 3.24
C SER A 65 -9.65 -5.54 4.22
N ILE A 66 -9.06 -6.18 5.23
CA ILE A 66 -9.80 -6.79 6.33
C ILE A 66 -9.85 -5.76 7.47
N GLY A 67 -10.91 -4.94 7.49
CA GLY A 67 -11.16 -3.99 8.57
C GLY A 67 -10.16 -2.83 8.67
N GLN A 68 -10.03 -2.25 9.87
CA GLN A 68 -9.31 -0.99 10.15
C GLN A 68 -7.79 -1.01 9.83
N LEU A 69 -7.22 -2.19 9.59
CA LEU A 69 -5.78 -2.40 9.44
C LEU A 69 -5.30 -2.49 7.97
N GLY A 70 -6.22 -2.42 7.01
CA GLY A 70 -5.90 -2.49 5.58
C GLY A 70 -5.67 -3.91 5.07
N SER A 71 -4.92 -4.02 3.97
CA SER A 71 -4.69 -5.29 3.26
C SER A 71 -4.04 -6.37 4.13
N ARG A 72 -4.51 -7.62 3.98
CA ARG A 72 -3.98 -8.81 4.70
C ARG A 72 -2.46 -8.98 4.57
N THR A 73 -1.87 -8.54 3.47
CA THR A 73 -0.43 -8.66 3.18
C THR A 73 0.38 -7.42 3.56
N GLY A 74 -0.27 -6.32 3.95
CA GLY A 74 0.37 -5.05 4.29
C GLY A 74 1.26 -5.14 5.54
N ALA A 75 2.31 -4.31 5.57
CA ALA A 75 3.27 -4.26 6.67
C ALA A 75 2.59 -4.06 8.03
N ARG A 76 1.57 -3.20 8.06
CA ARG A 76 0.78 -2.85 9.26
C ARG A 76 0.07 -4.07 9.84
N MET A 77 -0.75 -4.75 9.04
CA MET A 77 -1.50 -5.93 9.44
C MET A 77 -0.56 -7.06 9.89
N ARG A 78 0.51 -7.33 9.13
CA ARG A 78 1.49 -8.36 9.46
C ARG A 78 2.21 -8.07 10.79
N THR A 79 2.67 -6.83 10.96
CA THR A 79 3.34 -6.37 12.19
C THR A 79 2.39 -6.49 13.39
N TYR A 80 1.15 -5.99 13.26
CA TYR A 80 0.15 -6.06 14.32
C TYR A 80 -0.13 -7.50 14.74
N ASN A 81 -0.38 -8.41 13.79
CA ASN A 81 -0.71 -9.80 14.10
C ASN A 81 0.46 -10.55 14.74
N GLN A 82 1.69 -10.34 14.23
CA GLN A 82 2.89 -10.97 14.79
C GLN A 82 3.13 -10.50 16.23
N LEU A 83 3.09 -9.18 16.47
CA LEU A 83 3.28 -8.62 17.81
C LEU A 83 2.13 -8.98 18.76
N LYS A 84 0.87 -8.97 18.30
CA LYS A 84 -0.26 -9.41 19.12
C LYS A 84 -0.06 -10.84 19.62
N ARG A 85 0.28 -11.78 18.72
CA ARG A 85 0.60 -13.17 19.07
C ARG A 85 1.75 -13.26 20.08
N PHE A 86 2.81 -12.49 19.87
CA PHE A 86 3.94 -12.41 20.78
C PHE A 86 3.53 -11.94 22.18
N THR A 87 2.72 -10.88 22.29
CA THR A 87 2.23 -10.40 23.59
C THR A 87 1.29 -11.39 24.28
N GLU A 88 0.51 -12.16 23.52
CA GLU A 88 -0.34 -13.22 24.06
C GLU A 88 0.48 -14.39 24.61
N THR A 89 1.59 -14.72 23.95
CA THR A 89 2.49 -15.82 24.35
C THR A 89 3.34 -15.46 25.57
N THR A 90 3.69 -14.18 25.74
CA THR A 90 4.46 -13.68 26.88
C THR A 90 3.60 -13.34 28.10
N LYS A 91 2.26 -13.25 27.96
CA LYS A 91 1.34 -13.09 29.09
C LYS A 91 1.47 -14.24 30.09
N GLY A 92 1.76 -13.90 31.35
CA GLY A 92 1.93 -14.88 32.43
C GLY A 92 3.33 -15.49 32.53
N THR A 93 4.27 -15.04 31.69
CA THR A 93 5.69 -15.37 31.85
C THR A 93 6.39 -14.38 32.79
N LEU A 94 7.63 -14.66 33.17
CA LEU A 94 8.47 -13.76 33.98
C LEU A 94 8.82 -12.45 33.25
N PHE A 95 8.67 -12.41 31.92
CA PHE A 95 8.99 -11.27 31.07
C PHE A 95 7.78 -10.89 30.21
N PRO A 96 6.75 -10.26 30.80
CA PRO A 96 5.60 -9.80 30.03
C PRO A 96 5.99 -8.70 29.05
N ALA A 97 5.21 -8.56 27.99
CA ALA A 97 5.33 -7.46 27.03
C ALA A 97 5.40 -6.09 27.74
N SER A 98 6.35 -5.25 27.34
CA SER A 98 6.55 -3.95 27.96
C SER A 98 5.35 -3.01 27.69
N PRO A 99 5.07 -2.06 28.61
CA PRO A 99 4.03 -1.04 28.38
C PRO A 99 4.26 -0.24 27.09
N GLU A 100 5.51 0.00 26.70
CA GLU A 100 5.90 0.71 25.49
C GLU A 100 5.49 -0.09 24.24
N LEU A 101 5.70 -1.41 24.26
CA LEU A 101 5.28 -2.30 23.17
C LEU A 101 3.76 -2.28 23.02
N LEU A 102 3.02 -2.37 24.13
CA LEU A 102 1.56 -2.36 24.10
C LEU A 102 1.00 -1.06 23.52
N LYS A 103 1.61 0.09 23.85
CA LYS A 103 1.25 1.38 23.25
C LYS A 103 1.55 1.42 21.75
N ALA A 104 2.69 0.89 21.33
CA ALA A 104 3.04 0.84 19.92
C ALA A 104 2.08 -0.06 19.11
N ILE A 105 1.67 -1.20 19.66
CA ILE A 105 0.66 -2.09 19.04
C ILE A 105 -0.68 -1.38 18.90
N ASP A 106 -1.11 -0.65 19.94
CA ASP A 106 -2.35 0.13 19.92
C ASP A 106 -2.30 1.26 18.88
N GLU A 107 -1.17 1.97 18.76
CA GLU A 107 -0.97 2.98 17.72
C GLU A 107 -0.97 2.39 16.32
N ILE A 108 -0.34 1.23 16.10
CA ILE A 108 -0.41 0.50 14.82
C ILE A 108 -1.86 0.10 14.52
N TYR A 109 -2.64 -0.27 15.53
CA TYR A 109 -4.06 -0.60 15.34
C TYR A 109 -4.91 0.60 14.95
N ARG A 110 -4.63 1.78 15.53
CA ARG A 110 -5.47 2.97 15.37
C ARG A 110 -5.08 3.84 14.18
N TYR A 111 -3.78 3.98 13.89
CA TYR A 111 -3.24 4.98 12.97
C TYR A 111 -2.48 4.35 11.80
N PRO A 112 -2.45 5.00 10.62
CA PRO A 112 -1.63 4.55 9.50
C PRO A 112 -0.13 4.68 9.84
N LEU A 113 0.67 3.74 9.34
CA LEU A 113 2.12 3.79 9.45
C LEU A 113 2.68 4.94 8.62
N GLN A 114 3.75 5.58 9.10
CA GLN A 114 4.52 6.46 8.24
C GLN A 114 5.19 5.67 7.11
N GLU A 115 5.36 6.29 5.94
CA GLU A 115 5.97 5.65 4.77
C GLU A 115 7.33 5.03 5.11
N SER A 116 8.19 5.76 5.83
CA SER A 116 9.52 5.27 6.23
C SER A 116 9.48 4.07 7.20
N ALA A 117 8.48 4.01 8.08
CA ALA A 117 8.26 2.87 8.97
C ALA A 117 7.70 1.68 8.20
N ARG A 118 6.73 1.89 7.32
CA ARG A 118 6.15 0.87 6.45
C ARG A 118 7.23 0.16 5.64
N ASP A 119 8.13 0.91 5.00
CA ASP A 119 9.21 0.34 4.19
C ASP A 119 10.21 -0.46 5.02
N THR A 120 10.55 0.08 6.20
CA THR A 120 11.46 -0.58 7.14
C THR A 120 10.86 -1.89 7.64
N LEU A 121 9.60 -1.89 8.09
CA LEU A 121 8.88 -3.07 8.55
C LEU A 121 8.72 -4.10 7.42
N ASN A 122 8.34 -3.68 6.21
CA ASN A 122 8.23 -4.56 5.05
C ASN A 122 9.55 -5.25 4.71
N ARG A 123 10.68 -4.56 4.85
CA ARG A 123 12.02 -5.15 4.63
C ARG A 123 12.32 -6.21 5.68
N GLN A 124 12.12 -5.90 6.96
CA GLN A 124 12.42 -6.82 8.07
C GLN A 124 11.48 -8.04 8.11
N LEU A 125 10.19 -7.83 7.79
CA LEU A 125 9.21 -8.91 7.67
C LEU A 125 9.48 -9.85 6.49
N ARG A 126 10.20 -9.39 5.45
CA ARG A 126 10.64 -10.25 4.33
C ARG A 126 11.85 -11.10 4.70
N THR A 127 12.69 -10.63 5.62
CA THR A 127 13.87 -11.36 6.11
C THR A 127 13.57 -12.25 7.30
N GLY A 128 12.31 -12.33 7.76
CA GLY A 128 11.90 -13.22 8.86
C GLY A 128 12.36 -12.74 10.24
N ILE A 129 12.29 -11.42 10.49
CA ILE A 129 12.58 -10.83 11.80
C ILE A 129 11.84 -11.56 12.94
N GLN A 130 12.56 -11.83 14.03
CA GLN A 130 12.03 -12.52 15.20
C GLN A 130 11.15 -11.58 16.04
N ASP A 131 10.31 -12.16 16.89
CA ASP A 131 9.28 -11.43 17.63
C ASP A 131 9.90 -10.37 18.57
N ASP A 132 11.00 -10.70 19.27
CA ASP A 132 11.72 -9.77 20.15
C ASP A 132 12.35 -8.60 19.37
N ASP A 133 13.05 -8.90 18.26
CA ASP A 133 13.68 -7.87 17.42
C ASP A 133 12.65 -6.95 16.76
N LEU A 134 11.48 -7.50 16.41
CA LEU A 134 10.37 -6.73 15.86
C LEU A 134 9.77 -5.81 16.92
N ALA A 135 9.62 -6.28 18.16
CA ALA A 135 9.16 -5.47 19.28
C ALA A 135 10.10 -4.28 19.52
N ASP A 136 11.40 -4.54 19.59
CA ASP A 136 12.44 -3.51 19.75
C ASP A 136 12.41 -2.48 18.62
N LEU A 137 12.29 -2.95 17.37
CA LEU A 137 12.24 -2.07 16.21
C LEU A 137 11.02 -1.15 16.26
N VAL A 138 9.85 -1.69 16.60
CA VAL A 138 8.60 -0.93 16.65
C VAL A 138 8.62 0.10 17.78
N ILE A 139 9.16 -0.26 18.96
CA ILE A 139 9.39 0.70 20.06
C ILE A 139 10.35 1.80 19.61
N LYS A 140 11.50 1.46 18.99
CA LYS A 140 12.47 2.46 18.50
C LYS A 140 11.86 3.42 17.48
N LEU A 141 11.05 2.91 16.55
CA LEU A 141 10.35 3.74 15.58
C LEU A 141 9.33 4.67 16.26
N ARG A 142 8.63 4.17 17.28
CA ARG A 142 7.65 4.94 18.05
C ARG A 142 8.33 6.05 18.83
N ASP A 143 9.37 5.74 19.58
CA ASP A 143 10.11 6.70 20.41
C ASP A 143 10.75 7.80 19.56
N ALA A 144 11.08 7.50 18.30
CA ALA A 144 11.56 8.47 17.33
C ALA A 144 10.43 9.30 16.66
N ASN A 145 9.16 9.13 17.04
CA ASN A 145 7.97 9.71 16.38
C ASN A 145 7.89 9.38 14.88
N ARG A 146 8.33 8.18 14.49
CA ARG A 146 8.42 7.72 13.10
C ARG A 146 7.55 6.51 12.79
N LEU A 147 6.82 5.96 13.76
CA LEU A 147 6.02 4.76 13.60
C LEU A 147 4.72 5.02 12.83
N CYS A 148 3.83 5.85 13.39
CA CYS A 148 2.53 6.18 12.83
C CYS A 148 2.38 7.69 12.60
N HIS A 149 1.46 8.08 11.72
CA HIS A 149 0.97 9.45 11.62
C HIS A 149 -0.07 9.69 12.74
N ILE A 150 0.38 10.26 13.86
CA ILE A 150 -0.48 10.65 15.00
C ILE A 150 -0.74 12.15 14.86
N LEU A 151 -1.61 12.52 13.92
CA LEU A 151 -2.13 13.88 13.79
C LEU A 151 -3.61 13.85 14.17
N GLU A 152 -4.08 14.89 14.85
CA GLU A 152 -5.45 14.94 15.40
C GLU A 152 -6.55 14.92 14.32
N GLU A 153 -6.24 15.18 13.06
CA GLU A 153 -7.17 15.09 11.93
C GLU A 153 -6.38 14.73 10.66
N GLU A 154 -6.38 13.46 10.23
CA GLU A 154 -6.12 13.13 8.83
C GLU A 154 -7.37 12.46 8.26
N GLU A 155 -7.98 13.13 7.29
CA GLU A 155 -9.01 12.54 6.44
C GLU A 155 -8.42 11.29 5.74
N PRO A 156 -9.23 10.25 5.48
CA PRO A 156 -8.77 9.10 4.71
C PRO A 156 -8.11 9.58 3.41
N GLN A 157 -6.85 9.20 3.18
CA GLN A 157 -6.13 9.63 1.96
C GLN A 157 -6.88 9.12 0.73
N GLU A 158 -7.43 10.04 -0.04
CA GLU A 158 -8.04 9.70 -1.31
C GLU A 158 -6.97 9.19 -2.30
N PRO A 159 -7.29 8.18 -3.12
CA PRO A 159 -6.37 7.70 -4.14
C PRO A 159 -6.02 8.81 -5.13
N GLN A 160 -4.73 9.02 -5.36
CA GLN A 160 -4.22 10.10 -6.19
C GLN A 160 -3.74 9.58 -7.56
N ILE A 161 -4.29 10.13 -8.64
CA ILE A 161 -3.81 9.84 -9.99
C ILE A 161 -2.51 10.61 -10.25
N ILE A 162 -1.37 9.90 -10.19
CA ILE A 162 -0.04 10.47 -10.49
C ILE A 162 0.14 10.70 -12.00
N CYS A 163 -0.22 9.70 -12.82
CA CYS A 163 -0.14 9.78 -14.27
C CYS A 163 -1.14 8.81 -14.92
N SER A 164 -1.49 9.07 -16.18
CA SER A 164 -2.24 8.14 -17.04
C SER A 164 -1.61 8.13 -18.44
N LEU A 165 -1.68 6.98 -19.11
CA LEU A 165 -1.12 6.79 -20.45
C LEU A 165 -2.15 6.14 -21.37
N GLY A 166 -2.38 6.75 -22.54
CA GLY A 166 -3.27 6.20 -23.57
C GLY A 166 -2.49 5.39 -24.59
N LEU A 167 -2.52 4.06 -24.49
CA LEU A 167 -1.91 3.16 -25.46
C LEU A 167 -2.92 2.80 -26.56
N PHE A 168 -2.98 3.61 -27.61
CA PHE A 168 -3.87 3.43 -28.75
C PHE A 168 -3.07 3.29 -30.04
N ALA A 169 -3.59 2.52 -31.00
CA ALA A 169 -3.07 2.56 -32.35
C ALA A 169 -3.41 3.92 -32.99
N PRO A 170 -2.52 4.48 -33.83
CA PRO A 170 -2.82 5.70 -34.56
C PRO A 170 -4.07 5.47 -35.42
N ILE A 171 -4.94 6.48 -35.48
CA ILE A 171 -6.09 6.46 -36.37
C ILE A 171 -5.52 6.55 -37.79
N THR A 172 -5.49 5.43 -38.51
CA THR A 172 -5.27 5.44 -39.97
C THR A 172 -6.52 6.01 -40.62
N SER A 173 -6.38 7.20 -41.20
CA SER A 173 -7.34 7.83 -42.10
C SER A 173 -7.55 7.02 -43.37
#